data_AF-A0A841BLS7-F1
#
_entry.id   AF-A0A841BLS7-F1
#
_cell.length_a   1.000
_cell.length_b   1.000
_cell.length_c   1.000
_cell.angle_alpha   90.00
_cell.angle_beta   90.00
_cell.angle_gamma   90.00
#
_symmetry.space_group_name_H-M   'P 1'
#
loop_
_entity.id
_entity.type
_entity.pdbx_description
1 polymer ?
#
loop_
_entity_poly.entity_id
_entity_poly.type
_entity_poly.pdbx_seq_one_letter_code
_entity_poly.pdbx_strand_id
1 'polypeptide(L)'
;MFESDARGALIAPRLTAWRQARTDAGVKDRPATHDLREIFNAILYVDRTGIAWRYLPHDLPLWQTVYWYFAAWTSDNVFADLNHDLVGLARAKPAGTRTRPRA
;
A
#
# COMPACT_ATOMS: atom_id res chain seq x y z
N MET A 1 2.59 13.77 8.73
CA MET A 1 1.24 13.29 9.13
C MET A 1 0.77 12.33 8.04
N PHE A 2 0.92 11.01 8.11
CA PHE A 2 1.23 10.07 9.18
C PHE A 2 2.59 9.39 8.95
N GLU A 3 3.42 9.31 10.00
CA GLU A 3 4.74 8.69 10.00
C GLU A 3 4.78 7.23 9.52
N SER A 4 5.69 6.93 8.59
CA SER A 4 6.80 5.99 8.78
C SER A 4 7.50 5.74 7.43
N ASP A 5 8.63 6.43 7.22
CA ASP A 5 9.50 6.29 6.05
C ASP A 5 9.94 4.82 5.82
N ALA A 6 10.04 4.02 6.89
CA ALA A 6 10.40 2.61 6.84
C ALA A 6 9.34 1.70 6.18
N ARG A 7 8.03 1.99 6.33
CA ARG A 7 6.98 1.25 5.60
C ARG A 7 6.93 1.69 4.15
N GLY A 8 7.06 3.00 3.90
CA GLY A 8 7.09 3.57 2.56
C GLY A 8 8.24 3.04 1.72
N ALA A 9 9.41 2.76 2.33
CA ALA A 9 10.58 2.19 1.66
C ALA A 9 10.36 0.74 1.17
N LEU A 10 9.50 -0.03 1.83
CA LEU A 10 9.20 -1.41 1.45
C LEU A 10 8.06 -1.52 0.44
N ILE A 11 7.06 -0.65 0.58
CA ILE A 11 5.89 -0.64 -0.29
C ILE A 11 6.25 -0.09 -1.68
N ALA A 12 7.04 0.99 -1.73
CA ALA A 12 7.41 1.64 -2.98
C ALA A 12 8.03 0.73 -4.05
N PRO A 13 9.07 -0.07 -3.76
CA PRO A 13 9.67 -0.94 -4.77
C PRO A 13 8.67 -1.98 -5.29
N ARG A 14 7.76 -2.48 -4.45
CA ARG A 14 6.74 -3.44 -4.90
C ARG A 14 5.70 -2.79 -5.81
N LEU A 15 5.25 -1.57 -5.48
CA LEU A 15 4.33 -0.79 -6.32
C LEU A 15 4.98 -0.40 -7.66
N THR A 16 6.27 -0.03 -7.65
CA THR A 16 7.05 0.23 -8.85
C THR A 16 7.23 -1.02 -9.70
N ALA A 17 7.51 -2.18 -9.08
CA ALA A 17 7.61 -3.46 -9.78
C ALA A 17 6.28 -3.86 -10.45
N TRP A 18 5.14 -3.63 -9.80
CA TRP A 18 3.82 -3.86 -10.40
C TRP A 18 3.59 -2.97 -11.63
N ARG A 19 3.95 -1.68 -11.55
CA ARG A 19 3.87 -0.76 -12.70
C ARG A 19 4.77 -1.21 -13.86
N GLN A 20 5.98 -1.64 -13.55
CA GLN A 20 6.91 -2.13 -14.56
C GLN A 20 6.37 -3.38 -15.26
N ALA A 21 5.88 -4.36 -14.49
CA ALA A 21 5.28 -5.59 -15.04
C ALA A 21 4.11 -5.31 -16.01
N ARG A 22 3.30 -4.28 -15.72
CA ARG A 22 2.20 -3.85 -16.61
C ARG A 22 2.68 -3.13 -17.86
N THR A 23 3.72 -2.32 -17.72
CA THR A 23 4.38 -1.67 -18.85
C THR A 23 5.00 -2.72 -19.79
N ASP A 24 5.66 -3.73 -19.22
CA ASP A 24 6.24 -4.86 -19.96
C ASP A 24 5.16 -5.72 -20.64
N ALA A 25 3.98 -5.85 -20.01
CA ALA A 25 2.79 -6.49 -20.58
C ALA A 25 2.10 -5.63 -21.67
N GLY A 26 2.65 -4.47 -22.03
CA GLY A 26 2.11 -3.58 -23.06
C GLY A 26 0.86 -2.80 -22.64
N VAL A 27 0.53 -2.80 -21.34
CA VAL A 27 -0.54 -1.96 -20.81
C VAL A 27 -0.03 -0.53 -20.78
N LYS A 28 -0.56 0.34 -21.65
CA LYS A 28 -0.34 1.79 -21.56
C LYS A 28 -0.98 2.30 -20.27
N ASP A 29 -0.21 2.31 -19.19
CA ASP A 29 -0.59 3.02 -17.98
C ASP A 29 -0.75 4.50 -18.37
N ARG A 30 -1.96 5.05 -18.14
CA ARG A 30 -2.18 6.51 -18.24
C ARG A 30 -1.12 7.19 -17.38
N PRO A 31 -0.53 8.32 -17.82
CA PRO A 31 0.48 9.03 -17.04
C PRO A 31 -0.12 9.26 -15.66
N ALA A 32 0.39 8.53 -14.67
CA ALA A 32 -0.19 8.54 -13.34
C ALA A 32 0.07 9.92 -12.77
N THR A 33 -0.94 10.79 -12.82
CA THR A 33 -0.87 12.13 -12.24
C THR A 33 -0.65 12.07 -10.73
N HIS A 34 -0.93 10.92 -10.11
CA HIS A 34 -0.80 10.66 -8.68
C HIS A 34 0.24 9.57 -8.43
N ASP A 35 1.00 9.72 -7.35
CA ASP A 35 1.98 8.72 -6.91
C ASP A 35 1.23 7.44 -6.47
N LEU A 36 1.76 6.25 -6.80
CA LEU A 36 1.17 4.98 -6.33
C LEU A 36 1.11 4.93 -4.80
N ARG A 37 2.04 5.62 -4.13
CA ARG A 37 2.05 5.79 -2.68
C ARG A 37 0.81 6.53 -2.18
N GLU A 38 0.38 7.59 -2.86
CA GLU A 38 -0.83 8.33 -2.49
C GLU A 38 -2.08 7.48 -2.64
N ILE A 39 -2.13 6.68 -3.70
CA ILE A 39 -3.23 5.74 -3.95
C ILE A 39 -3.26 4.66 -2.87
N PHE A 40 -2.12 4.07 -2.52
CA PHE A 40 -2.02 3.10 -1.43
C PHE A 40 -2.40 3.72 -0.07
N ASN A 41 -1.98 4.96 0.19
CA ASN A 41 -2.36 5.69 1.40
C ASN A 41 -3.87 5.95 1.45
N ALA A 42 -4.51 6.27 0.31
CA ALA A 42 -5.95 6.43 0.24
C ALA A 42 -6.71 5.12 0.51
N ILE A 43 -6.21 3.99 0.00
CA ILE A 43 -6.76 2.66 0.28
C ILE A 43 -6.63 2.36 1.78
N LEU A 44 -5.45 2.57 2.37
CA LEU A 44 -5.24 2.37 3.81
C LEU A 44 -6.10 3.30 4.66
N TYR A 45 -6.34 4.52 4.19
CA TYR A 45 -7.21 5.46 4.89
C TYR A 45 -8.64 4.94 4.94
N VAL A 46 -9.18 4.48 3.82
CA VAL A 46 -10.51 3.86 3.74
C VAL A 46 -10.58 2.60 4.61
N ASP A 47 -9.59 1.72 4.53
CA ASP A 47 -9.52 0.48 5.32
C ASP A 47 -9.48 0.75 6.83
N ARG A 48 -8.67 1.74 7.26
CA ARG A 48 -8.52 2.10 8.68
C ARG A 48 -9.73 2.83 9.26
N THR A 49 -10.39 3.66 8.46
CA THR A 49 -11.50 4.51 8.94
C THR A 49 -12.87 3.89 8.69
N GLY A 50 -12.97 2.92 7.77
CA GLY A 50 -14.22 2.27 7.38
C GLY A 50 -15.20 3.17 6.62
N ILE A 51 -14.76 4.34 6.16
CA ILE A 51 -15.62 5.27 5.41
C ILE A 51 -15.94 4.72 4.03
N ALA A 52 -17.09 5.07 3.46
CA ALA A 52 -17.35 4.73 2.06
C ALA A 52 -16.38 5.48 1.13
N TRP A 53 -15.92 4.82 0.07
CA TRP A 53 -15.01 5.39 -0.93
C TRP A 53 -15.45 6.78 -1.45
N ARG A 54 -16.77 7.01 -1.56
CA ARG A 54 -17.34 8.29 -2.02
C ARG A 54 -17.12 9.46 -1.06
N TYR A 55 -16.80 9.18 0.21
CA TYR A 55 -16.48 10.16 1.25
C TYR A 55 -14.98 10.40 1.42
N LEU A 56 -14.15 9.88 0.50
CA LEU A 56 -12.72 10.15 0.52
C LEU A 56 -12.48 11.67 0.46
N PRO A 57 -11.65 12.24 1.37
CA PRO A 57 -11.35 13.67 1.36
C PRO A 57 -10.70 14.08 0.03
N HIS A 58 -10.97 15.32 -0.40
CA HIS A 58 -10.48 15.88 -1.66
C HIS A 58 -8.95 16.06 -1.71
N ASP A 59 -8.27 15.97 -0.57
CA ASP A 59 -6.80 15.95 -0.49
C ASP A 59 -6.18 14.66 -1.04
N LEU A 60 -7.00 13.63 -1.26
CA LEU A 60 -6.58 12.35 -1.84
C LEU A 60 -7.03 12.22 -3.30
N PRO A 61 -6.35 11.37 -4.10
CA PRO A 61 -6.77 11.07 -5.46
C PRO A 61 -8.24 10.67 -5.52
N LEU A 62 -8.91 11.04 -6.61
CA LEU A 62 -10.33 10.75 -6.84
C LEU A 62 -10.65 9.28 -6.51
N TRP A 63 -11.72 9.07 -5.74
CA TRP A 63 -12.11 7.74 -5.26
C TRP A 63 -12.27 6.70 -6.38
N GLN A 64 -12.66 7.12 -7.59
CA GLN A 64 -12.76 6.25 -8.77
C GLN A 64 -11.40 5.68 -9.17
N THR A 65 -10.37 6.53 -9.17
CA THR A 65 -8.99 6.13 -9.43
C THR A 65 -8.54 5.17 -8.34
N VAL A 66 -8.72 5.55 -7.07
CA VAL A 66 -8.31 4.71 -5.94
C VAL A 66 -8.95 3.33 -5.98
N TYR A 67 -10.26 3.27 -6.24
CA TYR A 67 -10.98 2.00 -6.37
C TYR A 67 -10.52 1.17 -7.57
N TRP A 68 -10.25 1.79 -8.71
CA TRP A 68 -9.71 1.08 -9.88
C TRP A 68 -8.36 0.42 -9.56
N TYR A 69 -7.46 1.13 -8.88
CA TYR A 69 -6.19 0.55 -8.45
C TYR A 69 -6.38 -0.54 -7.41
N PHE A 70 -7.30 -0.36 -6.45
CA PHE A 70 -7.64 -1.40 -5.48
C PHE A 70 -8.12 -2.70 -6.17
N ALA A 71 -9.01 -2.58 -7.16
CA ALA A 71 -9.50 -3.73 -7.93
C ALA A 71 -8.38 -4.40 -8.75
N ALA A 72 -7.53 -3.60 -9.39
CA ALA A 72 -6.38 -4.11 -10.14
C ALA A 72 -5.37 -4.83 -9.24
N TRP A 73 -5.02 -4.25 -8.10
CA TRP A 73 -4.08 -4.84 -7.13
C TRP A 73 -4.63 -6.08 -6.44
N THR A 74 -5.94 -6.15 -6.25
CA THR A 74 -6.59 -7.37 -5.74
C THR A 74 -6.54 -8.49 -6.77
N SER A 75 -6.79 -8.17 -8.05
CA SER A 75 -6.73 -9.14 -9.15
C SER A 75 -5.32 -9.65 -9.41
N ASP A 76 -4.33 -8.75 -9.30
CA ASP A 76 -2.91 -9.05 -9.50
C ASP A 76 -2.22 -9.57 -8.22
N ASN A 77 -2.99 -9.89 -7.16
CA ASN A 77 -2.54 -10.44 -5.89
C ASN A 77 -1.47 -9.61 -5.14
N VAL A 78 -1.37 -8.31 -5.45
CA VAL A 78 -0.34 -7.39 -4.93
C VAL A 78 -0.42 -7.26 -3.40
N PHE A 79 -1.63 -7.26 -2.84
CA PHE A 79 -1.83 -7.18 -1.39
C PHE A 79 -1.35 -8.43 -0.64
N ALA A 80 -1.54 -9.62 -1.22
CA ALA A 80 -1.10 -10.85 -0.61
C ALA A 80 0.44 -10.93 -0.58
N ASP A 81 1.08 -10.50 -1.67
CA ASP A 81 2.54 -10.44 -1.75
C ASP A 81 3.12 -9.41 -0.77
N LEU A 82 2.53 -8.21 -0.70
CA LEU A 82 2.90 -7.20 0.30
C LEU A 82 2.75 -7.73 1.73
N ASN A 83 1.67 -8.45 2.03
CA ASN A 83 1.45 -9.03 3.35
C ASN A 83 2.45 -10.16 3.64
N HIS A 84 2.80 -10.99 2.66
CA HIS A 84 3.82 -12.02 2.78
C HIS A 84 5.18 -11.41 3.14
N ASP A 85 5.59 -10.35 2.44
CA ASP A 85 6.85 -9.66 2.66
C ASP A 85 6.89 -8.99 4.05
N LEU A 86 5.80 -8.32 4.45
CA LEU A 86 5.69 -7.68 5.77
C LEU A 86 5.72 -8.70 6.91
N VAL A 87 5.06 -9.84 6.76
CA VAL A 87 5.10 -10.94 7.73
C VAL A 87 6.50 -11.55 7.78
N GLY A 88 7.17 -11.72 6.64
CA GLY A 88 8.55 -12.16 6.55
C GLY A 88 9.50 -11.24 7.33
N LEU A 89 9.36 -9.93 7.16
CA LEU A 89 10.16 -8.92 7.87
C LEU A 89 9.83 -8.83 9.37
N ALA A 90 8.56 -8.96 9.74
CA ALA A 90 8.14 -9.01 11.15
C ALA A 90 8.68 -10.25 11.86
N ARG A 91 8.82 -11.38 11.14
CA ARG A 91 9.48 -12.60 11.62
C ARG A 91 11.00 -12.48 11.66
N ALA A 92 11.59 -11.72 10.75
CA ALA A 92 13.04 -11.47 10.69
C ALA A 92 13.53 -10.47 11.75
N LYS A 93 12.64 -9.67 12.35
CA LYS A 93 12.98 -8.87 13.53
C LYS A 93 13.13 -9.84 14.71
N PRO A 94 14.33 -10.03 15.31
CA PRO A 94 14.45 -10.88 16.47
C PRO A 94 13.52 -10.34 17.56
N ALA A 95 12.80 -11.24 18.21
CA ALA A 95 11.95 -10.94 19.35
C ALA A 95 12.80 -10.26 20.43
N GLY A 96 12.86 -8.93 20.39
CA GLY A 96 13.33 -8.11 21.48
C GLY A 96 12.37 -8.34 22.63
N THR A 97 12.79 -9.21 23.53
CA THR A 97 12.13 -9.55 24.79
C THR A 97 11.78 -8.26 25.53
N ARG A 98 10.49 -7.89 25.53
CA ARG A 98 9.98 -6.96 26.53
C ARG A 98 9.69 -7.73 27.80
N THR A 99 10.75 -8.24 28.44
CA THR A 99 10.67 -8.71 29.82
C THR A 99 10.38 -7.47 30.65
N ARG A 100 9.14 -7.29 31.08
CA ARG A 100 8.79 -6.32 32.11
C ARG A 100 9.11 -7.00 33.45
N PRO A 101 10.18 -6.63 34.18
CA PRO A 101 10.32 -7.12 35.54
C PRO A 101 9.26 -6.42 36.38
N ARG A 102 8.46 -7.22 37.09
CA ARG A 102 7.61 -6.75 38.17
C ARG A 102 8.38 -6.98 39.46
N ALA A 103 8.85 -5.90 40.09
CA ALA A 103 9.23 -5.84 41.49
C ALA A 103 9.01 -4.40 41.95
#